data_AF-A0A2W0AUQ0-F1
#
_entry.id   AF-A0A2W0AUQ0-F1
#
_cell.length_a   1.000
_cell.length_b   1.000
_cell.length_c   1.000
_cell.angle_alpha   90.00
_cell.angle_beta   90.00
_cell.angle_gamma   90.00
#
_symmetry.space_group_name_H-M   'P 1'
#
loop_
_entity.id
_entity.type
_entity.pdbx_description
1 polymer ?
#
loop_
_entity_poly.entity_id
_entity_poly.type
_entity_poly.pdbx_seq_one_letter_code
_entity_poly.pdbx_strand_id
1 'polypeptide(L)'
;MMWLDSTCTDRFGKLYLACTPEQQKQMLDLIAYRRNAKSDPSLGPGIEFFSFLRNLTADGYFTSEIGIKDLGYVGNKYLKDFPGCPAVPQAEGHREN
;
A
#
# COMPACT_ATOMS: atom_id res chain seq x y z
N MET A 1 -3.79 -10.55 -15.26
CA MET A 1 -3.36 -9.15 -15.41
C MET A 1 -3.87 -8.50 -16.70
N MET A 2 -5.05 -8.90 -17.21
CA MET A 2 -5.53 -8.47 -18.52
C MET A 2 -5.74 -6.96 -18.64
N TRP A 3 -6.16 -6.29 -17.56
CA TRP A 3 -6.33 -4.83 -17.53
C TRP A 3 -5.00 -4.07 -17.66
N LEU A 4 -3.94 -4.53 -16.99
CA LEU A 4 -2.65 -3.84 -17.02
C LEU A 4 -2.02 -3.93 -18.42
N ASP A 5 -2.06 -5.12 -19.02
CA ASP A 5 -1.53 -5.35 -20.36
C ASP A 5 -2.32 -4.62 -21.44
N SER A 6 -3.67 -4.64 -21.38
CA SER A 6 -4.50 -3.87 -22.32
C SER A 6 -4.25 -2.37 -22.20
N THR A 7 -4.22 -1.84 -20.98
CA THR A 7 -3.99 -0.39 -20.77
C THR A 7 -2.60 0.04 -21.24
N CYS A 8 -1.56 -0.78 -21.05
CA CYS A 8 -0.22 -0.49 -21.59
C CYS A 8 -0.19 -0.59 -23.11
N THR A 9 -0.93 -1.54 -23.69
CA THR A 9 -1.07 -1.67 -25.13
C THR A 9 -1.73 -0.43 -25.72
N ASP A 10 -2.81 0.07 -25.11
CA ASP A 10 -3.52 1.26 -25.58
C ASP A 10 -2.67 2.54 -25.45
N ARG A 11 -1.87 2.65 -24.38
CA ARG A 11 -1.07 3.86 -24.10
C ARG A 11 0.30 3.87 -24.79
N PHE A 12 0.93 2.71 -24.96
CA PHE A 12 2.32 2.59 -25.40
C PHE A 12 2.55 1.61 -26.56
N GLY A 13 1.50 0.90 -26.99
CA GLY A 13 1.59 -0.12 -28.05
C GLY A 13 2.33 -1.39 -27.63
N LYS A 14 2.52 -1.64 -26.33
CA LYS A 14 3.29 -2.77 -25.80
C LYS A 14 2.63 -3.36 -24.56
N LEU A 15 2.84 -4.65 -24.35
CA LEU A 15 2.51 -5.31 -23.07
C LEU A 15 3.32 -4.70 -21.93
N TYR A 16 2.83 -4.79 -20.70
CA TYR A 16 3.46 -4.13 -19.55
C TYR A 16 4.93 -4.55 -19.36
N LEU A 17 5.23 -5.85 -19.46
CA LEU A 17 6.59 -6.37 -19.32
C LEU A 17 7.54 -5.95 -20.46
N ALA A 18 7.01 -5.52 -21.60
CA ALA A 18 7.79 -5.02 -22.73
C ALA A 18 7.92 -3.49 -22.75
N CYS A 19 7.26 -2.78 -21.83
CA CYS A 19 7.39 -1.34 -21.65
C CYS A 19 8.77 -0.98 -21.06
N THR A 20 9.23 0.25 -21.29
CA THR A 20 10.46 0.75 -20.64
C THR A 20 10.23 0.90 -19.13
N PRO A 21 11.30 0.93 -18.31
CA PRO A 21 11.17 1.17 -16.87
C PRO A 21 10.36 2.44 -16.53
N GLU A 22 10.51 3.50 -17.33
CA GLU A 22 9.79 4.76 -17.16
C GLU A 22 8.30 4.59 -17.45
N GLN A 23 7.94 3.86 -18.50
CA GLN A 23 6.55 3.56 -18.86
C GLN A 23 5.88 2.65 -17.82
N GLN A 24 6.60 1.64 -17.33
CA GLN A 24 6.12 0.78 -16.25
C GLN A 24 5.87 1.59 -14.98
N LYS A 25 6.84 2.42 -14.58
CA LYS A 25 6.70 3.32 -13.43
C LYS A 25 5.50 4.25 -13.60
N GLN A 26 5.36 4.89 -14.75
CA GLN A 26 4.23 5.78 -15.03
C GLN A 26 2.88 5.07 -14.83
N MET A 27 2.75 3.81 -15.29
CA MET A 27 1.53 3.04 -15.10
C MET A 27 1.27 2.67 -13.66
N LEU A 28 2.31 2.29 -12.91
CA LEU A 28 2.20 2.01 -11.48
C LEU A 28 1.83 3.26 -10.68
N ASP A 29 2.44 4.41 -10.98
CA ASP A 29 2.16 5.69 -10.33
C ASP A 29 0.70 6.14 -10.55
N LEU A 30 0.13 5.86 -11.73
CA LEU A 30 -1.28 6.14 -12.03
C LEU A 30 -2.24 5.34 -11.15
N ILE A 31 -1.95 4.05 -10.90
CA ILE A 31 -2.84 3.17 -10.11
C ILE A 31 -2.54 3.18 -8.61
N ALA A 32 -1.41 3.76 -8.19
CA ALA A 32 -1.00 3.83 -6.79
C ALA A 32 -1.95 4.67 -5.91
N TYR A 33 -2.73 5.59 -6.51
CA TYR A 33 -3.55 6.54 -5.77
C TYR A 33 -5.03 6.50 -6.17
N ARG A 34 -5.90 6.19 -5.21
CA ARG A 34 -7.37 6.16 -5.41
C ARG A 34 -7.97 7.45 -5.97
N ARG A 35 -7.37 8.60 -5.65
CA ARG A 35 -7.84 9.90 -6.15
C ARG A 35 -7.78 10.01 -7.67
N ASN A 36 -6.89 9.27 -8.32
CA ASN A 36 -6.72 9.33 -9.77
C ASN A 36 -7.94 8.78 -10.52
N ALA A 37 -8.73 7.89 -9.89
CA ALA A 37 -10.01 7.43 -10.43
C ALA A 37 -11.03 8.57 -10.61
N LYS A 38 -10.89 9.69 -9.89
CA LYS A 38 -11.76 10.86 -10.06
C LYS A 38 -11.48 11.59 -11.37
N SER A 39 -10.22 11.59 -11.82
CA SER A 39 -9.78 12.27 -13.04
C SER A 39 -9.85 11.34 -14.26
N ASP A 40 -9.58 10.05 -14.07
CA ASP A 40 -9.64 9.02 -15.11
C ASP A 40 -10.33 7.77 -14.55
N PRO A 41 -11.67 7.65 -14.70
CA PRO A 41 -12.42 6.50 -14.21
C PRO A 41 -11.98 5.15 -14.79
N SER A 42 -11.32 5.14 -15.96
CA SER A 42 -10.82 3.92 -16.59
C SER A 42 -9.73 3.22 -15.76
N LEU A 43 -9.07 3.97 -14.85
CA LEU A 43 -8.06 3.47 -13.92
C LEU A 43 -8.66 2.66 -12.77
N GLY A 44 -9.97 2.73 -12.53
CA GLY A 44 -10.65 2.11 -11.39
C GLY A 44 -10.26 0.65 -11.13
N PRO A 45 -10.37 -0.25 -12.13
CA PRO A 45 -10.00 -1.66 -11.95
C PRO A 45 -8.54 -1.87 -11.54
N GLY A 46 -7.61 -1.09 -12.12
CA GLY A 46 -6.19 -1.15 -11.78
C GLY A 46 -5.89 -0.65 -10.37
N ILE A 47 -6.55 0.45 -9.98
CA ILE A 47 -6.44 1.04 -8.64
C ILE A 47 -6.95 0.06 -7.56
N GLU A 48 -8.08 -0.60 -7.80
CA GLU A 48 -8.63 -1.57 -6.85
C GLU A 48 -7.72 -2.80 -6.72
N PHE A 49 -7.22 -3.33 -7.83
CA PHE A 49 -6.24 -4.43 -7.81
C PHE A 49 -4.97 -4.05 -7.03
N PHE A 50 -4.40 -2.87 -7.30
CA PHE A 50 -3.19 -2.43 -6.62
C PHE A 50 -3.42 -2.18 -5.12
N SER A 51 -4.58 -1.60 -4.77
CA SER A 51 -5.00 -1.42 -3.38
C SER A 51 -5.13 -2.75 -2.65
N PHE A 52 -5.75 -3.75 -3.29
CA PHE A 52 -5.88 -5.09 -2.75
C PHE A 52 -4.52 -5.74 -2.49
N LEU A 53 -3.61 -5.70 -3.47
CA LEU A 53 -2.25 -6.23 -3.32
C LEU A 53 -1.49 -5.56 -2.16
N ARG A 54 -1.60 -4.24 -2.03
CA ARG A 54 -0.98 -3.48 -0.93
C ARG A 54 -1.52 -3.92 0.43
N ASN A 55 -2.83 -4.11 0.54
CA ASN A 55 -3.46 -4.59 1.77
C ASN A 55 -2.95 -6.00 2.12
N LEU A 56 -2.93 -6.93 1.17
CA LEU A 56 -2.40 -8.28 1.40
C LEU A 56 -0.95 -8.27 1.86
N THR A 57 -0.13 -7.36 1.33
CA THR A 57 1.28 -7.21 1.73
C THR A 57 1.39 -6.68 3.16
N ALA A 58 0.58 -5.68 3.51
CA ALA A 58 0.53 -5.14 4.86
C ALA A 58 0.04 -6.21 5.86
N ASP A 59 -1.02 -6.94 5.51
CA ASP A 59 -1.55 -8.04 6.33
C ASP A 59 -0.48 -9.12 6.53
N GLY A 60 0.19 -9.55 5.45
CA GLY A 60 1.28 -10.52 5.53
C GLY A 60 2.45 -10.05 6.39
N TYR A 61 2.79 -8.76 6.32
CA TYR A 61 3.84 -8.19 7.16
C TYR A 61 3.42 -8.15 8.63
N PHE A 62 2.27 -7.56 8.94
CA PHE A 62 1.81 -7.35 10.32
C PHE A 62 1.30 -8.63 11.02
N THR A 63 1.11 -9.72 10.29
CA THR A 63 0.89 -11.06 10.85
C THR A 63 2.16 -11.91 10.93
N SER A 64 3.28 -11.47 10.35
CA SER A 64 4.57 -12.14 10.49
C SER A 64 5.17 -11.94 11.89
N GLU A 65 6.12 -12.79 12.27
CA GLU A 65 6.83 -12.65 13.56
C GLU A 65 7.51 -11.28 13.69
N ILE A 66 8.11 -10.77 12.62
CA ILE A 66 8.78 -9.46 12.62
C ILE A 66 7.76 -8.33 12.79
N GLY A 67 6.64 -8.39 12.05
CA GLY A 67 5.60 -7.35 12.14
C GLY A 67 4.84 -7.36 13.47
N ILE A 68 4.57 -8.54 14.06
CA ILE A 68 3.95 -8.64 15.38
C ILE A 68 4.84 -8.00 16.46
N LYS A 69 6.16 -8.19 16.37
CA LYS A 69 7.13 -7.52 17.26
C LYS A 69 7.12 -6.01 17.07
N ASP A 70 7.07 -5.55 15.82
CA ASP A 70 7.01 -4.12 15.48
C ASP A 70 5.73 -3.44 16.01
N LEU A 71 4.60 -4.14 15.96
CA LEU A 71 3.34 -3.66 16.56
C LEU A 71 3.36 -3.55 18.08
N GLY A 72 4.35 -4.17 18.75
CA GLY A 72 4.37 -4.31 20.21
C GLY A 72 3.19 -5.15 20.72
N TYR A 73 2.65 -6.04 19.89
CA TYR A 73 1.49 -6.85 20.26
C TYR A 73 1.88 -7.87 21.34
N VAL A 74 1.32 -7.72 22.54
CA VAL A 74 1.61 -8.55 23.72
C VAL A 74 0.65 -9.73 23.90
N GLY A 75 -0.32 -9.90 22.98
CA GLY A 75 -1.36 -10.93 23.08
C GLY A 75 -2.52 -10.56 24.02
N ASN A 76 -3.46 -11.49 24.17
CA ASN A 76 -4.60 -11.36 25.09
C ASN A 76 -4.17 -11.74 26.52
N LYS A 77 -3.54 -10.80 27.23
CA LYS A 77 -3.15 -10.98 28.63
C LYS A 77 -4.28 -10.51 29.55
N TYR A 78 -4.73 -11.38 30.47
CA TYR A 78 -5.67 -10.97 31.51
C TYR A 78 -5.08 -9.83 32.35
N LEU A 79 -5.84 -8.74 32.49
CA LEU A 79 -5.53 -7.63 33.37
C LEU A 79 -6.57 -7.60 34.49
N LYS A 80 -6.12 -7.58 35.74
CA LYS A 80 -7.01 -7.44 36.90
C LYS A 80 -7.64 -6.05 36.96
N ASP A 81 -6.88 -5.04 36.60
CA ASP A 81 -7.25 -3.63 36.57
C ASP A 81 -6.71 -3.00 35.29
N PHE A 82 -7.44 -2.06 34.67
CA PHE A 82 -7.01 -1.38 33.44
C PHE A 82 -6.10 -0.19 33.77
N PRO A 83 -4.79 -0.21 33.42
CA PRO A 83 -3.84 0.83 33.82
C PRO A 83 -3.95 2.13 33.01
N GLY A 84 -4.88 2.21 32.04
CA GLY A 84 -4.96 3.33 31.10
C GLY A 84 -3.97 3.21 29.94
N CYS A 85 -4.06 4.13 28.98
CA CYS A 85 -3.08 4.23 27.90
C CYS A 85 -1.76 4.76 28.45
N PRO A 86 -0.60 4.13 28.17
CA PRO A 86 0.69 4.72 28.48
C PRO A 86 0.84 6.03 27.68
N ALA A 87 1.63 6.97 28.21
CA ALA A 87 1.96 8.18 27.48
C ALA A 87 2.63 7.79 26.15
N VAL A 88 2.11 8.31 25.03
CA VAL A 88 2.77 8.15 23.73
C VAL A 88 4.17 8.75 23.85
N PRO A 89 5.24 7.99 23.55
CA PRO A 89 6.59 8.54 23.51
C PRO A 89 6.56 9.75 22.57
N GLN A 90 7.01 10.92 23.05
CA GLN A 90 7.18 12.08 22.18
C GLN A 90 8.14 11.65 21.07
N ALA A 91 7.69 11.67 19.81
CA ALA A 91 8.59 11.47 18.68
C ALA A 91 9.70 12.52 18.80
N GLU A 92 10.94 12.08 19.01
CA GLU A 92 12.08 12.97 19.06
C GLU A 92 12.11 13.76 17.75
N GLY A 93 12.03 15.08 17.87
CA GLY A 93 11.66 15.98 16.80
C GLY A 93 12.45 15.75 15.51
N HIS A 94 11.72 15.42 14.44
CA HIS A 94 12.17 15.78 13.11
C HIS A 94 12.06 17.31 13.03
N ARG A 95 13.18 17.99 13.30
CA ARG A 95 13.32 19.43 13.16
C ARG A 95 12.98 19.80 11.72
N GLU A 96 11.93 20.58 11.56
CA GLU A 96 11.72 21.40 10.37
C GLU A 96 12.97 22.25 10.13
N ASN A 97 13.49 22.17 8.91
CA ASN A 97 14.28 23.21 8.25
C ASN A 97 13.93 23.17 6.77
#